data_AF-A0A847M8P2-F1
#
_entry.id   AF-A0A847M8P2-F1
#
_cell.length_a   1.000
_cell.length_b   1.000
_cell.length_c   1.000
_cell.angle_alpha   90.00
_cell.angle_beta   90.00
_cell.angle_gamma   90.00
#
_symmetry.space_group_name_H-M   'P 1'
#
loop_
_entity.id
_entity.type
_entity.pdbx_description
1 polymer ?
#
loop_
_entity_poly.entity_id
_entity_poly.type
_entity_poly.pdbx_seq_one_letter_code
_entity_poly.pdbx_strand_id
1 'polypeptide(L)'
;MQFGFAKSDITPRVGVELSGFGPFLNRRSIAIRDRLWARAMAVCEGDRTIIVNSNDIIGVNRETAAQVRQLVTDATGVPGEAVMVHCTHTHSGPATGTYSGWGETDLPYIELLPDRIAAACIQAVQSLQEATVSHAEVPCEGVGLNREYDIDAPPLEEVLSD
;
A
#
# COMPACT_ATOMS: atom_id res chain seq x y z
N MET A 1 24.83 2.14 9.91
CA MET A 1 23.76 1.99 8.87
C MET A 1 22.56 2.73 9.43
N GLN A 2 21.90 3.54 8.61
CA GLN A 2 20.83 4.38 9.09
C GLN A 2 19.48 3.88 8.58
N PHE A 3 18.47 4.00 9.44
CA PHE A 3 17.09 3.69 9.12
C PHE A 3 16.21 4.88 9.45
N GLY A 4 15.22 5.13 8.60
CA GLY A 4 14.21 6.16 8.81
C GLY A 4 12.84 5.59 8.51
N PHE A 5 11.85 6.01 9.28
CA PHE A 5 10.50 5.46 9.24
C PHE A 5 9.49 6.58 9.28
N ALA A 6 8.48 6.50 8.42
CA ALA A 6 7.37 7.44 8.45
C ALA A 6 6.08 6.81 7.92
N LYS A 7 4.98 7.49 8.18
CA LYS A 7 3.67 7.15 7.63
C LYS A 7 2.88 8.39 7.27
N SER A 8 2.03 8.27 6.24
CA SER A 8 1.13 9.31 5.76
C SER A 8 -0.27 8.73 5.60
N ASP A 9 -1.30 9.50 5.98
CA ASP A 9 -2.71 9.08 5.85
C ASP A 9 -3.13 9.12 4.37
N ILE A 10 -3.55 7.97 3.84
CA ILE A 10 -4.07 7.80 2.48
C ILE A 10 -5.56 7.46 2.50
N THR A 11 -6.29 7.78 3.57
CA THR A 11 -7.72 7.49 3.65
C THR A 11 -8.51 8.42 2.69
N PRO A 12 -9.39 7.87 1.84
CA PRO A 12 -10.28 8.67 1.01
C PRO A 12 -11.44 9.26 1.84
N ARG A 13 -12.27 10.10 1.22
CA ARG A 13 -13.56 10.48 1.82
C ARG A 13 -14.52 9.27 1.86
N VAL A 14 -15.46 9.29 2.79
CA VAL A 14 -16.58 8.32 2.80
C VAL A 14 -17.43 8.49 1.54
N GLY A 15 -17.95 7.38 1.01
CA GLY A 15 -18.79 7.33 -0.19
C GLY A 15 -18.08 6.88 -1.45
N VAL A 16 -16.74 6.77 -1.44
CA VAL A 16 -15.98 6.21 -2.58
C VAL A 16 -16.23 4.71 -2.72
N GLU A 17 -16.08 4.20 -3.95
CA GLU A 17 -16.23 2.77 -4.22
C GLU A 17 -15.03 1.98 -3.71
N LEU A 18 -15.32 0.80 -3.15
CA LEU A 18 -14.34 -0.16 -2.65
C LEU A 18 -14.03 -1.18 -3.72
N SER A 19 -12.80 -1.68 -3.76
CA SER A 19 -12.35 -2.66 -4.76
C SER A 19 -11.91 -3.98 -4.14
N GLY A 20 -12.12 -5.09 -4.86
CA GLY A 20 -11.49 -6.40 -4.55
C GLY A 20 -12.43 -7.61 -4.39
N PHE A 21 -13.69 -7.42 -3.99
CA PHE A 21 -14.58 -8.57 -3.72
C PHE A 21 -15.39 -9.07 -4.94
N GLY A 22 -15.18 -8.50 -6.11
CA GLY A 22 -15.81 -8.94 -7.35
C GLY A 22 -16.29 -7.79 -8.24
N PRO A 23 -16.67 -8.10 -9.49
CA PRO A 23 -17.08 -7.10 -10.47
C PRO A 23 -18.51 -6.60 -10.24
N PHE A 24 -18.75 -5.31 -10.52
CA PHE A 24 -20.04 -4.64 -10.58
C PHE A 24 -20.89 -4.70 -9.29
N LEU A 25 -20.26 -4.89 -8.13
CA LEU A 25 -20.93 -4.95 -6.84
C LEU A 25 -21.36 -3.57 -6.31
N ASN A 26 -20.84 -2.47 -6.87
CA ASN A 26 -21.13 -1.08 -6.47
C ASN A 26 -20.97 -0.84 -4.96
N ARG A 27 -19.99 -1.50 -4.33
CA ARG A 27 -19.73 -1.38 -2.89
C ARG A 27 -19.15 0.00 -2.60
N ARG A 28 -19.82 0.76 -1.74
CA ARG A 28 -19.38 2.09 -1.30
C ARG A 28 -19.05 2.10 0.18
N SER A 29 -18.01 2.84 0.54
CA SER A 29 -17.70 3.10 1.94
C SER A 29 -18.84 3.90 2.58
N ILE A 30 -19.32 3.44 3.74
CA ILE A 30 -20.34 4.15 4.55
C ILE A 30 -19.74 4.76 5.82
N ALA A 31 -18.54 4.32 6.18
CA ALA A 31 -17.78 4.79 7.33
C ALA A 31 -16.30 4.43 7.17
N ILE A 32 -15.45 4.97 8.05
CA ILE A 32 -14.05 4.60 8.18
C ILE A 32 -13.92 3.81 9.49
N ARG A 33 -13.66 2.50 9.40
CA ARG A 33 -13.33 1.69 10.58
C ARG A 33 -11.90 1.97 11.03
N ASP A 34 -10.96 1.80 10.12
CA ASP A 34 -9.53 2.04 10.32
C ASP A 34 -8.99 2.99 9.24
N ARG A 35 -7.99 3.77 9.59
CA ARG A 35 -7.27 4.63 8.64
C ARG A 35 -6.38 3.79 7.74
N LEU A 36 -6.31 4.18 6.47
CA LEU A 36 -5.39 3.61 5.49
C LEU A 36 -4.09 4.41 5.50
N TRP A 37 -2.94 3.73 5.55
CA TRP A 37 -1.64 4.39 5.62
C TRP A 37 -0.74 3.99 4.45
N ALA A 38 0.02 4.97 3.96
CA ALA A 38 1.29 4.73 3.29
C ALA A 38 2.36 4.69 4.37
N ARG A 39 3.11 3.59 4.49
CA ARG A 39 4.23 3.43 5.43
C ARG A 39 5.51 3.30 4.64
N ALA A 40 6.57 3.98 5.04
CA ALA A 40 7.85 3.90 4.36
C ALA A 40 8.99 3.64 5.35
N MET A 41 9.94 2.83 4.90
CA MET A 41 11.23 2.61 5.52
C MET A 41 12.31 3.04 4.53
N ALA A 42 13.13 4.01 4.92
CA ALA A 42 14.35 4.37 4.22
C ALA A 42 15.54 3.68 4.90
N VAL A 43 16.45 3.13 4.10
CA VAL A 43 17.69 2.53 4.58
C VAL A 43 18.85 3.20 3.87
N CYS A 44 19.81 3.73 4.62
CA CYS A 44 21.00 4.37 4.09
C CYS A 44 22.27 3.66 4.58
N GLU A 45 23.13 3.32 3.63
CA GLU A 45 24.46 2.76 3.87
C GLU A 45 25.47 3.39 2.89
N GLY A 46 26.42 4.15 3.43
CA GLY A 46 27.37 4.91 2.63
C GLY A 46 26.68 6.02 1.83
N ASP A 47 26.80 5.97 0.50
CA ASP A 47 26.19 6.89 -0.45
C ASP A 47 24.85 6.37 -1.03
N ARG A 48 24.42 5.16 -0.64
CA ARG A 48 23.22 4.51 -1.17
C ARG A 48 22.07 4.62 -0.19
N THR A 49 20.93 5.07 -0.70
CA THR A 49 19.65 5.04 0.01
C THR A 49 18.63 4.24 -0.78
N ILE A 50 17.93 3.32 -0.12
CA ILE A 50 16.78 2.59 -0.66
C ILE A 50 15.53 2.91 0.15
N ILE A 51 14.36 2.84 -0.47
CA ILE A 51 13.08 3.09 0.18
C ILE A 51 12.13 1.94 -0.13
N VAL A 52 11.60 1.32 0.93
CA VAL A 52 10.52 0.34 0.85
C VAL A 52 9.26 0.98 1.39
N ASN A 53 8.25 1.13 0.54
CA ASN A 53 6.96 1.69 0.89
C ASN A 53 5.84 0.64 0.77
N SER A 54 4.93 0.60 1.75
CA SER A 54 3.76 -0.28 1.77
C SER A 54 2.49 0.54 2.02
N ASN A 55 1.49 0.35 1.16
CA ASN A 55 0.24 1.11 1.17
C ASN A 55 -0.96 0.21 1.50
N ASP A 56 -1.84 0.66 2.39
CA ASP A 56 -3.08 -0.04 2.76
C ASP A 56 -4.17 0.13 1.68
N ILE A 57 -3.89 -0.30 0.45
CA ILE A 57 -4.80 -0.25 -0.72
C ILE A 57 -4.66 -1.52 -1.57
N ILE A 58 -5.57 -1.70 -2.53
CA ILE A 58 -5.59 -2.89 -3.38
C ILE A 58 -4.39 -2.97 -4.33
N GLY A 59 -3.92 -1.84 -4.83
CA GLY A 59 -2.86 -1.76 -5.83
C GLY A 59 -2.68 -0.35 -6.34
N VAL A 60 -1.63 -0.11 -7.11
CA VAL A 60 -1.39 1.13 -7.87
C VAL A 60 -1.00 0.79 -9.30
N ASN A 61 -1.39 1.65 -10.24
CA ASN A 61 -0.95 1.50 -11.63
C ASN A 61 0.49 2.02 -11.82
N ARG A 62 1.04 1.78 -13.02
CA ARG A 62 2.41 2.15 -13.38
C ARG A 62 2.62 3.66 -13.28
N GLU A 63 1.62 4.43 -13.69
CA GLU A 63 1.64 5.88 -13.77
C GLU A 63 1.74 6.49 -12.36
N THR A 64 0.89 6.02 -11.43
CA THR A 64 0.92 6.41 -10.01
C THR A 64 2.29 6.08 -9.40
N ALA A 65 2.80 4.86 -9.63
CA ALA A 65 4.11 4.46 -9.11
C ALA A 65 5.26 5.31 -9.68
N ALA A 66 5.20 5.68 -10.96
CA ALA A 66 6.18 6.56 -11.59
C ALA A 66 6.13 7.99 -11.01
N GLN A 67 4.92 8.52 -10.77
CA GLN A 67 4.74 9.83 -10.14
C GLN A 67 5.30 9.85 -8.70
N VAL A 68 5.01 8.83 -7.89
CA VAL A 68 5.58 8.69 -6.54
C VAL A 68 7.11 8.72 -6.60
N ARG A 69 7.72 7.95 -7.50
CA ARG A 69 9.17 7.90 -7.67
C ARG A 69 9.77 9.25 -8.06
N GLN A 70 9.11 9.95 -8.98
CA GLN A 70 9.56 11.28 -9.42
C GLN A 70 9.52 12.26 -8.24
N LEU A 71 8.40 12.35 -7.53
CA LEU A 71 8.24 13.24 -6.37
C LEU A 71 9.28 12.98 -5.28
N VAL A 72 9.57 11.70 -5.00
CA VAL A 72 10.60 11.31 -4.04
C VAL A 72 11.99 11.70 -4.54
N THR A 73 12.30 11.46 -5.82
CA THR A 73 13.59 11.83 -6.42
C THR A 73 13.81 13.34 -6.33
N ASP A 74 12.81 14.13 -6.72
CA ASP A 74 12.89 15.59 -6.73
C ASP A 74 13.10 16.17 -5.31
N ALA A 75 12.48 15.56 -4.30
CA ALA A 75 12.54 16.05 -2.92
C ALA A 75 13.78 15.57 -2.14
N THR A 76 14.36 14.42 -2.50
CA THR A 76 15.39 13.75 -1.67
C THR A 76 16.69 13.44 -2.39
N GLY A 77 16.70 13.47 -3.72
CA GLY A 77 17.82 13.00 -4.53
C GLY A 77 17.97 11.48 -4.61
N VAL A 78 17.13 10.70 -3.90
CA VAL A 78 17.13 9.24 -3.99
C VAL A 78 16.64 8.83 -5.38
N PRO A 79 17.41 8.04 -6.15
CA PRO A 79 16.99 7.62 -7.48
C PRO A 79 15.67 6.84 -7.44
N GLY A 80 14.76 7.11 -8.37
CA GLY A 80 13.44 6.47 -8.41
C GLY A 80 13.48 4.94 -8.50
N GLU A 81 14.53 4.36 -9.08
CA GLU A 81 14.77 2.92 -9.12
C GLU A 81 15.07 2.31 -7.74
N ALA A 82 15.51 3.13 -6.78
CA ALA A 82 15.75 2.72 -5.39
C ALA A 82 14.47 2.78 -4.53
N VAL A 83 13.31 3.11 -5.12
CA VAL A 83 12.02 3.22 -4.43
C VAL A 83 11.06 2.11 -4.86
N MET A 84 10.77 1.21 -3.92
CA MET A 84 9.74 0.18 -4.05
C MET A 84 8.40 0.69 -3.54
N VAL A 85 7.38 0.65 -4.40
CA VAL A 85 5.99 0.99 -4.05
C VAL A 85 5.19 -0.32 -4.00
N HIS A 86 4.81 -0.75 -2.80
CA HIS A 86 4.08 -1.98 -2.53
C HIS A 86 2.68 -1.68 -1.95
N CYS A 87 1.74 -2.60 -2.16
CA CYS A 87 0.37 -2.48 -1.63
C CYS A 87 0.02 -3.77 -0.88
N THR A 88 -0.71 -3.66 0.24
CA THR A 88 -1.12 -4.82 1.05
C THR A 88 -2.21 -5.67 0.40
N HIS A 89 -2.78 -5.20 -0.71
CA HIS A 89 -3.87 -5.84 -1.42
C HIS A 89 -5.17 -5.94 -0.60
N THR A 90 -5.44 -4.94 0.24
CA THR A 90 -6.71 -4.89 0.99
C THR A 90 -7.91 -4.67 0.06
N HIS A 91 -8.95 -5.48 0.24
CA HIS A 91 -10.21 -5.37 -0.51
C HIS A 91 -11.25 -4.43 0.17
N SER A 92 -10.83 -3.77 1.25
CA SER A 92 -11.65 -2.80 1.99
C SER A 92 -11.12 -1.36 1.85
N GLY A 93 -10.33 -1.12 0.81
CA GLY A 93 -9.84 0.20 0.40
C GLY A 93 -10.52 0.72 -0.86
N PRO A 94 -10.26 2.00 -1.25
CA PRO A 94 -10.83 2.60 -2.44
C PRO A 94 -10.36 1.90 -3.73
N ALA A 95 -11.16 2.00 -4.78
CA ALA A 95 -10.73 1.69 -6.13
C ALA A 95 -9.61 2.64 -6.59
N THR A 96 -8.53 2.07 -7.12
CA THR A 96 -7.34 2.79 -7.57
C THR A 96 -7.12 2.71 -9.09
N GLY A 97 -8.08 2.16 -9.83
CA GLY A 97 -8.05 2.10 -11.29
C GLY A 97 -7.22 0.95 -11.86
N THR A 98 -6.87 -0.05 -11.05
CA THR A 98 -6.11 -1.22 -11.47
C THR A 98 -6.98 -2.36 -12.00
N TYR A 99 -8.29 -2.38 -11.71
CA TYR A 99 -9.18 -3.50 -12.01
C TYR A 99 -10.52 -3.01 -12.59
N SER A 100 -10.68 -3.16 -13.91
CA SER A 100 -11.90 -2.73 -14.61
C SER A 100 -13.14 -3.46 -14.11
N GLY A 101 -14.17 -2.72 -13.74
CA GLY A 101 -15.44 -3.25 -13.23
C GLY A 101 -15.42 -3.61 -11.74
N TRP A 102 -14.30 -3.44 -11.03
CA TRP A 102 -14.19 -3.80 -9.61
C TRP A 102 -14.29 -2.57 -8.71
N GLY A 103 -15.03 -1.54 -9.14
CA GLY A 103 -15.22 -0.26 -8.45
C GLY A 103 -14.70 0.91 -9.28
N GLU A 104 -15.43 2.03 -9.23
CA GLU A 104 -15.08 3.26 -9.93
C GLU A 104 -14.11 4.13 -9.11
N THR A 105 -13.14 4.72 -9.80
CA THR A 105 -12.16 5.59 -9.15
C THR A 105 -12.78 6.92 -8.73
N ASP A 106 -12.34 7.40 -7.57
CA ASP A 106 -12.63 8.76 -7.14
C ASP A 106 -11.52 9.71 -7.61
N LEU A 107 -11.82 10.58 -8.57
CA LEU A 107 -10.80 11.46 -9.18
C LEU A 107 -9.99 12.28 -8.16
N PRO A 108 -10.60 12.98 -7.18
CA PRO A 108 -9.83 13.70 -6.17
C PRO A 108 -8.90 12.80 -5.35
N TYR A 109 -9.30 11.55 -5.09
CA TYR A 109 -8.45 10.60 -4.39
C TYR A 109 -7.25 10.18 -5.23
N ILE A 110 -7.47 9.85 -6.51
CA ILE A 110 -6.41 9.43 -7.44
C ILE A 110 -5.40 10.56 -7.65
N GLU A 111 -5.86 11.80 -7.80
CA GLU A 111 -4.98 12.96 -7.96
C GLU A 111 -4.07 13.19 -6.75
N LEU A 112 -4.58 12.98 -5.54
CA LEU A 112 -3.82 13.21 -4.29
C LEU A 112 -2.98 12.02 -3.84
N LEU A 113 -3.25 10.82 -4.35
CA LEU A 113 -2.63 9.58 -3.89
C LEU A 113 -1.09 9.58 -4.06
N PRO A 114 -0.52 9.97 -5.22
CA PRO A 114 0.93 10.02 -5.39
C PRO A 114 1.63 10.89 -4.35
N ASP A 115 1.12 12.10 -4.09
CA ASP A 115 1.69 13.02 -3.11
C ASP A 115 1.65 12.45 -1.69
N ARG A 116 0.53 11.82 -1.31
CA ARG A 116 0.39 11.24 0.03
C ARG A 116 1.34 10.06 0.24
N ILE A 117 1.55 9.23 -0.78
CA ILE A 117 2.52 8.12 -0.74
C ILE A 117 3.94 8.69 -0.67
N ALA A 118 4.28 9.63 -1.55
CA ALA A 118 5.60 10.26 -1.60
C ALA A 118 5.94 10.96 -0.28
N ALA A 119 4.96 11.60 0.38
CA ALA A 119 5.15 12.22 1.69
C ALA A 119 5.69 11.24 2.75
N ALA A 120 5.19 9.99 2.79
CA ALA A 120 5.72 8.98 3.70
C ALA A 120 7.19 8.64 3.35
N CYS A 121 7.50 8.47 2.06
CA CYS A 121 8.88 8.19 1.62
C CYS A 121 9.85 9.33 1.96
N ILE A 122 9.46 10.58 1.68
CA ILE A 122 10.28 11.77 1.95
C ILE A 122 10.54 11.92 3.44
N GLN A 123 9.51 11.76 4.27
CA GLN A 123 9.64 11.82 5.73
C GLN A 123 10.49 10.67 6.28
N ALA A 124 10.44 9.48 5.66
CA ALA A 124 11.31 8.37 6.02
C ALA A 124 12.79 8.72 5.75
N VAL A 125 13.12 9.34 4.62
CA VAL A 125 14.49 9.82 4.36
C VAL A 125 14.92 10.90 5.36
N GLN A 126 14.03 11.84 5.69
CA GLN A 126 14.30 12.92 6.64
C GLN A 126 14.49 12.45 8.09
N SER A 127 14.05 11.22 8.41
CA SER A 127 14.12 10.63 9.75
C SER A 127 15.23 9.57 9.90
N LEU A 128 16.17 9.51 8.94
CA LEU A 128 17.33 8.63 9.01
C LEU A 128 18.13 8.84 10.30
N GLN A 129 18.33 7.76 11.04
CA GLN A 129 19.13 7.71 12.26
C GLN A 129 19.87 6.38 12.35
N GLU A 130 20.98 6.33 13.10
CA GLU A 130 21.70 5.07 13.32
C GLU A 130 20.78 4.01 13.93
N ALA A 131 20.79 2.80 13.35
CA ALA A 131 20.01 1.68 13.85
C ALA A 131 20.71 0.35 13.57
N THR A 132 20.24 -0.69 14.23
CA THR A 132 20.68 -2.08 14.01
C THR A 132 19.53 -2.86 13.39
N VAL A 133 19.84 -3.68 12.39
CA VAL A 133 18.87 -4.60 11.76
C VAL A 133 19.15 -6.02 12.21
N SER A 134 18.09 -6.80 12.37
CA SER A 134 18.15 -8.23 12.67
C SER A 134 17.02 -8.94 11.91
N HIS A 135 17.22 -10.20 11.56
CA HIS A 135 16.28 -11.00 10.79
C HIS A 135 16.01 -12.31 11.54
N ALA A 136 14.74 -12.73 11.53
CA ALA A 136 14.31 -14.01 12.02
C ALA A 136 13.24 -14.58 11.08
N GLU A 137 13.23 -15.90 10.95
CA GLU A 137 12.28 -16.64 10.13
C GLU A 137 11.63 -17.71 10.99
N VAL A 138 10.31 -17.81 10.90
CA VAL A 138 9.50 -18.81 11.61
C VAL A 138 8.37 -19.30 10.69
N PRO A 139 7.95 -20.57 10.79
CA PRO A 139 6.78 -21.05 10.09
C PRO A 139 5.52 -20.22 10.43
N CYS A 140 4.73 -19.90 9.42
CA CYS A 140 3.43 -19.25 9.57
C CYS A 140 2.33 -20.28 9.28
N GLU A 141 1.85 -20.93 10.33
CA GLU A 141 0.89 -22.04 10.25
C GLU A 141 -0.52 -21.56 10.62
N GLY A 142 -1.54 -22.03 9.89
CA GLY A 142 -2.95 -21.77 10.21
C GLY A 142 -3.49 -20.37 9.85
N VAL A 143 -2.71 -19.54 9.17
CA VAL A 143 -3.14 -18.17 8.76
C VAL A 143 -3.66 -18.11 7.32
N GLY A 144 -3.07 -18.91 6.44
CA GLY A 144 -3.42 -18.94 5.02
C GLY A 144 -3.56 -20.37 4.52
N LEU A 145 -4.42 -20.53 3.51
CA LEU A 145 -4.70 -21.80 2.84
C LEU A 145 -4.74 -21.58 1.33
N ASN A 146 -4.41 -22.62 0.58
CA ASN A 146 -4.56 -22.62 -0.86
C ASN A 146 -6.04 -22.86 -1.20
N ARG A 147 -6.73 -21.79 -1.58
CA ARG A 147 -8.16 -21.85 -1.93
C ARG A 147 -8.52 -22.79 -3.08
N GLU A 148 -7.54 -23.22 -3.88
CA GLU A 148 -7.76 -24.11 -5.04
C GLU A 148 -7.43 -25.59 -4.74
N TYR A 149 -6.55 -25.85 -3.78
CA TYR A 149 -5.98 -27.19 -3.56
C TYR A 149 -6.20 -27.77 -2.17
N ASP A 150 -6.39 -26.93 -1.14
CA ASP A 150 -6.56 -27.42 0.22
C ASP A 150 -8.00 -27.87 0.44
N ILE A 151 -8.18 -29.16 0.72
CA ILE A 151 -9.51 -29.80 0.87
C ILE A 151 -10.32 -29.23 2.06
N ASP A 152 -9.63 -28.70 3.06
CA ASP A 152 -10.21 -28.09 4.25
C ASP A 152 -10.48 -26.58 4.06
N ALA A 153 -10.31 -26.05 2.84
CA ALA A 153 -10.70 -24.68 2.54
C ALA A 153 -12.23 -24.53 2.73
N PRO A 154 -12.69 -23.63 3.63
CA PRO A 154 -14.12 -23.40 3.79
C PRO A 154 -14.72 -22.85 2.48
N PRO A 155 -15.97 -23.23 2.12
CA PRO A 155 -16.65 -22.70 0.95
C PRO A 155 -16.71 -21.17 0.99
N LEU A 156 -16.66 -20.54 -0.19
CA LEU A 156 -16.68 -19.07 -0.29
C LEU A 156 -17.90 -18.46 0.42
N GLU A 157 -19.05 -19.14 0.36
CA GLU A 157 -20.30 -18.73 1.02
C GLU A 157 -20.18 -18.71 2.55
N GLU A 158 -19.39 -19.61 3.14
CA GLU A 158 -19.14 -19.66 4.58
C GLU A 158 -18.25 -18.49 5.01
N VAL A 159 -17.16 -18.25 4.27
CA VAL A 159 -16.20 -17.17 4.55
C VAL A 159 -16.79 -15.77 4.35
N LEU A 160 -17.78 -15.63 3.47
CA LEU A 160 -18.41 -14.35 3.15
C LEU A 160 -19.73 -14.10 3.92
N SER A 161 -20.07 -14.93 4.90
CA SER A 161 -21.36 -14.86 5.61
C SER A 161 -21.45 -13.80 6.73
N ASP A 162 -20.40 -13.01 6.94
CA ASP A 162 -20.31 -11.93 7.95
C ASP A 162 -20.82 -10.55 7.44
#